data_AF-A0A7G2M1V1-F1
#
_entry.id   AF-A0A7G2M1V1-F1
#
_cell.length_a   1.000
_cell.length_b   1.000
_cell.length_c   1.000
_cell.angle_alpha   90.00
_cell.angle_beta   90.00
_cell.angle_gamma   90.00
#
_symmetry.space_group_name_H-M   'P 1'
#
loop_
_entity.id
_entity.type
_entity.pdbx_description
1 polymer ?
#
loop_
_entity_poly.entity_id
_entity_poly.type
_entity_poly.pdbx_seq_one_letter_code
_entity_poly.pdbx_strand_id
1 'polypeptide(L)' 'MSDFDMMGLPKNLVARLNEMGLKDPTPIQRQAIPQAMNGRDVMGLA' A
#
# COMPACT_ATOMS: atom_id res chain seq x y z
N MET A 1 14.13 1.98 -0.81
CA MET A 1 12.96 1.29 -1.38
C MET A 1 12.02 1.04 -0.23
N SER A 2 10.81 1.58 -0.29
CA SER A 2 9.74 1.26 0.66
C SER A 2 8.99 0.03 0.17
N ASP A 3 8.37 -0.73 1.08
CA ASP A 3 7.56 -1.89 0.71
C ASP A 3 6.36 -1.48 -0.17
N PHE A 4 5.93 -0.22 -0.10
CA PHE A 4 4.93 0.38 -0.98
C PHE A 4 5.37 0.42 -2.45
N ASP A 5 6.68 0.49 -2.75
CA ASP A 5 7.21 0.47 -4.13
C ASP A 5 6.82 -0.83 -4.87
N MET A 6 6.60 -1.92 -4.13
CA MET A 6 6.28 -3.25 -4.68
C MET A 6 4.77 -3.52 -4.82
N MET A 7 3.91 -2.61 -4.37
CA MET A 7 2.46 -2.81 -4.29
C MET A 7 1.69 -2.33 -5.55
N GLY A 8 2.39 -1.89 -6.59
CA GLY A 8 1.77 -1.41 -7.83
C GLY A 8 1.06 -0.06 -7.70
N LEU A 9 1.33 0.69 -6.62
CA LEU A 9 0.74 2.01 -6.39
C LEU A 9 1.28 3.06 -7.38
N PRO A 10 0.47 4.08 -7.72
CA PRO A 10 0.94 5.22 -8.50
C PRO A 10 2.17 5.89 -7.88
N LYS A 11 3.16 6.24 -8.71
CA LYS A 11 4.45 6.80 -8.25
C LYS A 11 4.30 8.06 -7.40
N ASN A 12 3.33 8.92 -7.72
CA ASN A 12 3.04 10.13 -6.95
C ASN A 12 2.56 9.82 -5.53
N LEU A 13 1.76 8.76 -5.33
CA LEU A 13 1.31 8.33 -4.02
C LEU A 13 2.49 7.78 -3.20
N VAL A 14 3.33 6.95 -3.80
CA VAL A 14 4.50 6.37 -3.11
C VAL A 14 5.50 7.46 -2.70
N ALA A 15 5.71 8.49 -3.54
CA ALA A 15 6.51 9.66 -3.18
C ALA A 15 5.98 10.36 -1.93
N ARG A 16 4.65 10.58 -1.85
CA ARG A 16 4.03 11.18 -0.66
C ARG A 16 4.15 10.31 0.59
N LEU A 17 3.95 9.00 0.48
CA LEU A 17 4.14 8.08 1.61
C LEU A 17 5.58 8.16 2.14
N ASN A 18 6.57 8.22 1.25
CA ASN A 18 7.97 8.38 1.62
C ASN A 18 8.26 9.74 2.29
N GLU A 19 7.70 10.84 1.79
CA GLU A 19 7.80 12.18 2.41
C GLU A 19 7.19 12.20 3.82
N MET A 20 6.12 11.44 4.04
CA MET A 20 5.48 11.28 5.35
C MET A 20 6.26 10.32 6.29
N GLY A 21 7.34 9.70 5.82
CA GLY A 21 8.10 8.71 6.59
C GLY A 21 7.41 7.35 6.72
N LEU A 22 6.33 7.10 5.97
CA LEU A 22 5.61 5.84 5.95
C LEU A 22 6.33 4.87 5.00
N LYS A 23 7.27 4.10 5.55
CA LYS A 23 8.09 3.15 4.78
C LYS A 23 7.54 1.72 4.82
N ASP A 24 6.96 1.35 5.95
CA ASP A 24 6.51 -0.01 6.24
C ASP A 24 4.98 -0.03 6.33
N PRO A 25 4.29 -0.71 5.40
CA PRO A 25 2.85 -0.87 5.47
C PRO A 25 2.45 -1.73 6.68
N THR A 26 1.35 -1.33 7.32
CA THR A 26 0.76 -2.09 8.41
C THR A 26 0.32 -3.49 7.93
N PRO A 27 0.12 -4.46 8.85
CA PRO A 27 -0.31 -5.80 8.46
C PRO A 27 -1.57 -5.81 7.57
N ILE A 28 -2.57 -4.98 7.89
CA ILE A 28 -3.80 -4.88 7.09
C ILE A 28 -3.52 -4.26 5.71
N GLN A 29 -2.62 -3.28 5.60
CA GLN A 29 -2.23 -2.66 4.33
C GLN A 29 -1.49 -3.65 3.42
N ARG A 30 -0.55 -4.44 3.96
CA ARG A 30 0.17 -5.49 3.22
C ARG A 30 -0.77 -6.52 2.60
N GLN A 31 -1.87 -6.84 3.29
CA GLN A 31 -2.85 -7.81 2.81
C GLN A 31 -3.88 -7.19 1.87
N ALA A 32 -4.38 -5.99 2.18
CA ALA A 32 -5.49 -5.37 1.46
C ALA A 32 -5.07 -4.68 0.17
N ILE A 33 -3.96 -3.93 0.18
CA ILE A 33 -3.57 -3.08 -0.96
C ILE A 33 -3.39 -3.92 -2.24
N PRO A 34 -2.64 -5.04 -2.25
CA PRO A 34 -2.47 -5.82 -3.47
C PRO A 34 -3.79 -6.41 -3.99
N GLN A 35 -4.72 -6.79 -3.10
CA GLN A 35 -6.03 -7.33 -3.51
C GLN A 35 -6.88 -6.25 -4.19
N ALA A 36 -6.92 -5.05 -3.60
CA ALA A 36 -7.61 -3.90 -4.19
C ALA A 36 -7.00 -3.47 -5.53
N MET A 37 -5.66 -3.46 -5.64
CA MET A 37 -4.97 -3.16 -6.89
C MET A 37 -5.24 -4.19 -8.00
N ASN A 38 -5.55 -5.44 -7.62
CA ASN A 38 -5.99 -6.48 -8.54
C ASN A 38 -7.49 -6.44 -8.86
N GLY A 39 -8.21 -5.38 -8.44
CA GLY A 39 -9.64 -5.19 -8.70
C GLY A 39 -10.55 -6.13 -7.90
N ARG A 40 -10.04 -6.73 -6.80
CA ARG A 40 -10.85 -7.58 -5.92
C ARG A 40 -11.48 -6.75 -4.81
N ASP A 41 -12.68 -7.11 -4.42
CA ASP A 41 -13.32 -6.58 -3.22
C ASP A 41 -12.53 -7.00 -1.97
N VAL A 42 -12.49 -6.10 -0.98
CA VAL A 42 -11.79 -6.32 0.29
C VAL A 42 -12.72 -5.94 1.44
N MET A 43 -12.89 -6.85 2.40
CA MET A 43 -13.51 -6.55 3.69
C MET A 43 -12.43 -6.56 4.77
N GLY A 44 -12.23 -5.42 5.42
CA GLY A 44 -11.23 -5.25 6.48
C GLY A 44 -11.87 -5.23 7.86
N LEU A 45 -11.23 -5.87 8.83
CA LEU A 45 -11.45 -5.69 10.26
C LEU A 45 -10.11 -5.27 10.87
N ALA A 46 -10.05 -4.07 11.44
CA ALA A 46 -8.80 -3.44 11.88
C ALA A 46 -8.99 -2.76 13.24
#